data_AF-A0A326RRA1-F1
#
_entry.id   AF-A0A326RRA1-F1
#
_cell.length_a   1.000
_cell.length_b   1.000
_cell.length_c   1.000
_cell.angle_alpha   90.00
_cell.angle_beta   90.00
_cell.angle_gamma   90.00
#
_symmetry.space_group_name_H-M   'P 1'
#
loop_
_entity.id
_entity.type
_entity.pdbx_description
1 polymer ?
#
loop_
_entity_poly.entity_id
_entity_poly.type
_entity_poly.pdbx_seq_one_letter_code
_entity_poly.pdbx_strand_id
1 'polypeptide(L)'
;MKKIWMFLALFGGMSLAAFAQEAGDQNEVSGEDLKKFASVEVMTAEFVEKKTEELKNMILNNEVIDGGARYNEIKAAWGDAAKEEAIKLTDEERAAYKAIKDFQDSLQQSVVEYKTELIKDDEVLGVSIYNKVNSAIKEDPSLKEKLDQLILEMKEKKSGED
;
A
#
# COMPACT_ATOMS: atom_id res chain seq x y z
N MET A 1 51.63 -4.49 40.00
CA MET A 1 50.39 -4.78 40.75
C MET A 1 49.43 -5.48 39.81
N LYS A 2 48.85 -6.58 40.28
CA LYS A 2 47.58 -7.25 39.91
C LYS A 2 47.08 -7.16 38.46
N LYS A 3 46.60 -8.20 37.80
CA LYS A 3 46.35 -9.65 37.99
C LYS A 3 45.73 -10.02 36.62
N ILE A 4 46.20 -11.08 35.96
CA ILE A 4 45.39 -12.29 35.70
C ILE A 4 44.24 -12.05 34.71
N TRP A 5 44.03 -12.75 33.61
CA TRP A 5 44.66 -13.85 32.86
C TRP A 5 43.68 -14.10 31.67
N MET A 6 44.16 -14.78 30.62
CA MET A 6 43.47 -15.80 29.79
C MET A 6 41.96 -15.60 29.50
N PHE A 7 41.51 -15.62 28.25
CA PHE A 7 41.46 -16.84 27.46
C PHE A 7 41.30 -16.51 25.98
N LEU A 8 42.42 -16.58 25.26
CA LEU A 8 42.48 -16.69 23.82
C LEU A 8 42.64 -18.18 23.51
N ALA A 9 41.53 -18.92 23.59
CA ALA A 9 41.45 -20.32 23.19
C ALA A 9 39.99 -20.72 22.97
N LEU A 10 39.39 -20.29 21.85
CA LEU A 10 38.23 -20.99 21.25
C LEU A 10 37.98 -20.51 19.82
N PHE A 11 39.02 -20.56 18.98
CA PHE A 11 38.85 -20.82 17.56
C PHE A 11 39.11 -22.31 17.35
N GLY A 12 38.09 -23.06 16.96
CA GLY A 12 38.26 -24.47 16.63
C GLY A 12 36.98 -25.27 16.78
N GLY A 13 36.05 -25.09 15.85
CA GLY A 13 34.84 -25.91 15.80
C GLY A 13 33.93 -25.50 14.67
N MET A 14 34.20 -26.03 13.48
CA MET A 14 33.27 -26.06 12.35
C MET A 14 31.86 -26.43 12.81
N SER A 15 30.88 -25.61 12.43
CA SER A 15 29.68 -26.09 11.74
C SER A 15 28.86 -24.91 11.24
N LEU A 16 29.13 -24.53 9.98
CA LEU A 16 28.08 -24.08 9.06
C LEU A 16 27.04 -25.21 8.96
N ALA A 17 26.10 -25.26 9.91
CA ALA A 17 24.89 -26.08 9.86
C ALA A 17 24.07 -25.82 11.14
N ALA A 18 23.30 -24.73 11.14
CA ALA A 18 22.12 -24.61 11.99
C ALA A 18 21.00 -23.91 11.22
N PHE A 19 20.77 -24.33 9.97
CA PHE A 19 19.41 -24.36 9.40
C PHE A 19 18.70 -25.59 9.96
N ALA A 20 18.56 -25.63 11.29
CA ALA A 20 17.88 -26.69 12.02
C ALA A 20 16.82 -26.04 12.90
N GLN A 21 15.88 -25.36 12.24
CA GLN A 21 14.53 -25.17 12.74
C GLN A 21 13.59 -25.73 11.67
N GLU A 22 13.75 -27.03 11.41
CA GLU A 22 12.79 -27.85 10.67
C GLU A 22 12.16 -28.81 11.68
N ALA A 23 11.29 -28.22 12.51
CA ALA A 23 10.30 -28.91 13.33
C ALA A 23 9.11 -27.95 13.37
N GLY A 24 8.24 -28.11 12.37
CA GLY A 24 7.29 -27.10 11.94
C GLY A 24 6.34 -26.63 13.03
N ASP A 25 6.47 -25.36 13.37
CA ASP A 25 5.35 -24.56 13.80
C ASP A 25 4.53 -24.27 12.54
N GLN A 26 3.34 -24.87 12.42
CA GLN A 26 2.39 -24.51 11.36
C GLN A 26 1.96 -23.03 11.43
N ASN A 27 2.41 -22.31 12.47
CA ASN A 27 2.21 -20.88 12.71
C ASN A 27 3.42 -19.99 12.35
N GLU A 28 4.59 -20.54 12.02
CA GLU A 28 5.76 -19.72 11.69
C GLU A 28 5.61 -19.12 10.28
N VAL A 29 5.66 -17.79 10.17
CA VAL A 29 5.50 -17.07 8.90
C VAL A 29 6.65 -17.44 7.96
N SER A 30 6.30 -18.00 6.80
CA SER A 30 7.29 -18.41 5.81
C SER A 30 7.78 -17.23 4.97
N GLY A 31 8.94 -17.38 4.31
CA GLY A 31 9.41 -16.39 3.35
C GLY A 31 8.47 -16.23 2.13
N GLU A 32 7.74 -17.29 1.77
CA GLU A 32 6.71 -17.23 0.72
C GLU A 32 5.47 -16.49 1.20
N ASP A 33 5.05 -16.70 2.44
CA ASP A 33 3.92 -15.99 3.07
C ASP A 33 4.18 -14.47 3.04
N LEU A 34 5.40 -14.04 3.39
CA LEU A 34 5.81 -12.64 3.33
C LEU A 34 5.83 -12.08 1.91
N LYS A 35 6.28 -12.87 0.92
CA LYS A 35 6.29 -12.43 -0.48
C LYS A 35 4.89 -12.25 -1.04
N LYS A 36 3.98 -13.19 -0.77
CA LYS A 36 2.56 -13.06 -1.18
C LYS A 36 1.91 -11.86 -0.54
N PHE A 37 2.15 -11.65 0.76
CA PHE A 37 1.63 -10.48 1.47
C PHE A 37 2.18 -9.17 0.89
N ALA A 38 3.49 -9.09 0.66
CA ALA A 38 4.14 -7.95 0.01
C ALA A 38 3.55 -7.69 -1.38
N SER A 39 3.29 -8.74 -2.16
CA SER A 39 2.70 -8.64 -3.49
C SER A 39 1.32 -7.96 -3.45
N VAL A 40 0.46 -8.32 -2.49
CA VAL A 40 -0.84 -7.65 -2.29
C VAL A 40 -0.68 -6.17 -1.95
N GLU A 41 0.29 -5.81 -1.10
CA GLU A 41 0.56 -4.39 -0.78
C GLU A 41 1.05 -3.60 -2.01
N VAL A 42 1.89 -4.22 -2.85
CA VAL A 42 2.36 -3.61 -4.11
C VAL A 42 1.20 -3.43 -5.09
N MET A 43 0.39 -4.47 -5.34
CA MET A 43 -0.79 -4.39 -6.21
C MET A 43 -1.79 -3.34 -5.73
N THR A 44 -2.00 -3.25 -4.41
CA THR A 44 -2.88 -2.23 -3.82
C THR A 44 -2.33 -0.82 -4.07
N ALA A 45 -1.01 -0.62 -3.93
CA ALA A 45 -0.39 0.66 -4.23
C ALA A 45 -0.52 1.05 -5.70
N GLU A 46 -0.31 0.10 -6.62
CA GLU A 46 -0.50 0.30 -8.07
C GLU A 46 -1.96 0.67 -8.41
N PHE A 47 -2.92 0.02 -7.75
CA PHE A 47 -4.33 0.35 -7.91
C PHE A 47 -4.64 1.77 -7.44
N VAL A 48 -4.08 2.21 -6.31
CA VAL A 48 -4.20 3.60 -5.81
C VAL A 48 -3.60 4.59 -6.81
N GLU A 49 -2.42 4.32 -7.35
CA GLU A 49 -1.76 5.17 -8.34
C GLU A 49 -2.61 5.30 -9.61
N LYS A 50 -3.10 4.17 -10.13
CA LYS A 50 -4.00 4.14 -11.29
C LYS A 50 -5.26 4.96 -11.07
N LYS A 51 -5.91 4.81 -9.90
CA LYS A 51 -7.12 5.57 -9.55
C LYS A 51 -6.85 7.06 -9.34
N THR A 52 -5.66 7.40 -8.86
CA THR A 52 -5.22 8.79 -8.72
C THR A 52 -5.04 9.44 -10.09
N GLU A 53 -4.43 8.73 -11.05
CA GLU A 53 -4.31 9.23 -12.43
C GLU A 53 -5.67 9.29 -13.14
N GLU A 54 -6.59 8.35 -12.87
CA GLU A 54 -7.97 8.43 -13.35
C GLU A 54 -8.68 9.69 -12.85
N LEU A 55 -8.60 9.98 -11.54
CA LEU A 55 -9.16 11.21 -10.95
C LEU A 55 -8.55 12.46 -11.58
N LYS A 56 -7.23 12.49 -11.74
CA LYS A 56 -6.52 13.61 -12.36
C LYS A 56 -6.95 13.82 -13.81
N ASN A 57 -7.13 12.75 -14.58
CA ASN A 57 -7.65 12.83 -15.94
C ASN A 57 -9.10 13.32 -15.99
N MET A 58 -9.96 12.87 -15.07
CA MET A 58 -11.34 13.37 -14.95
C MET A 58 -11.40 14.88 -14.68
N ILE A 59 -10.38 15.45 -14.03
CA ILE A 59 -10.26 16.89 -13.75
C ILE A 59 -9.64 17.65 -14.93
N LEU A 60 -8.49 17.19 -15.43
CA LEU A 60 -7.70 17.92 -16.42
C LEU A 60 -8.30 17.87 -17.83
N ASN A 61 -8.95 16.76 -18.17
CA ASN A 61 -9.48 16.50 -19.51
C ASN A 61 -11.02 16.51 -19.52
N ASN A 62 -11.65 17.17 -18.54
CA ASN A 62 -13.10 17.31 -18.50
C ASN A 62 -13.57 18.23 -19.63
N GLU A 63 -14.65 17.88 -20.32
CA GLU A 63 -15.19 18.70 -21.42
C GLU A 63 -15.94 19.94 -20.91
N VAL A 64 -16.41 19.92 -19.66
CA VAL A 64 -17.24 20.98 -19.06
C VAL A 64 -16.43 21.85 -18.11
N ILE A 65 -15.56 21.24 -17.30
CA ILE A 65 -14.66 21.95 -16.39
C ILE A 65 -13.35 22.23 -17.11
N ASP A 66 -13.04 23.50 -17.34
CA ASP A 66 -11.83 23.94 -18.05
C ASP A 66 -10.56 23.78 -17.17
N GLY A 67 -10.15 22.53 -17.00
CA GLY A 67 -8.95 22.11 -16.32
C GLY A 67 -8.94 22.34 -14.80
N GLY A 68 -7.75 22.16 -14.22
CA GLY A 68 -7.56 22.17 -12.77
C GLY A 68 -7.83 23.51 -12.09
N ALA A 69 -7.66 24.64 -12.82
CA ALA A 69 -7.92 25.96 -12.26
C ALA A 69 -9.41 26.17 -11.98
N ARG A 70 -10.26 25.89 -12.97
CA ARG A 70 -11.72 26.01 -12.81
C ARG A 70 -12.24 24.98 -11.80
N TYR A 71 -11.72 23.76 -11.82
CA TYR A 71 -12.04 22.75 -10.79
C TYR A 71 -11.81 23.26 -9.36
N ASN A 72 -10.65 23.90 -9.11
CA ASN A 72 -10.30 24.41 -7.79
C ASN A 72 -11.16 25.61 -7.37
N GLU A 73 -11.57 26.46 -8.32
CA GLU A 73 -12.50 27.55 -8.07
C GLU A 73 -13.88 27.01 -7.65
N ILE A 74 -14.42 26.04 -8.39
CA ILE A 74 -15.69 25.37 -8.06
C ILE A 74 -15.57 24.69 -6.68
N LYS A 75 -14.48 23.96 -6.43
CA LYS A 75 -14.22 23.31 -5.14
C LYS A 75 -14.22 24.28 -3.97
N ALA A 76 -13.67 25.49 -4.14
CA ALA A 76 -13.61 26.49 -3.09
C ALA A 76 -14.98 27.15 -2.80
N ALA A 77 -15.88 27.15 -3.77
CA ALA A 77 -17.23 27.68 -3.65
C ALA A 77 -18.27 26.62 -3.25
N TRP A 78 -17.98 25.34 -3.49
CA TRP A 78 -18.96 24.25 -3.39
C TRP A 78 -19.73 24.20 -2.07
N GLY A 79 -21.07 24.21 -2.17
CA GLY A 79 -21.98 24.17 -1.03
C GLY A 79 -22.22 25.52 -0.35
N ASP A 80 -21.58 26.60 -0.83
CA ASP A 80 -21.78 27.98 -0.36
C ASP A 80 -22.47 28.80 -1.47
N ALA A 81 -23.78 28.99 -1.33
CA ALA A 81 -24.60 29.62 -2.37
C ALA A 81 -24.08 31.02 -2.79
N ALA A 82 -23.57 31.82 -1.85
CA ALA A 82 -23.05 33.15 -2.16
C ALA A 82 -21.76 33.07 -2.99
N LYS A 83 -20.90 32.08 -2.71
CA LYS A 83 -19.68 31.86 -3.48
C LYS A 83 -19.96 31.21 -4.83
N GLU A 84 -20.88 30.26 -4.89
CA GLU A 84 -21.30 29.62 -6.15
C GLU A 84 -21.90 30.64 -7.12
N GLU A 85 -22.71 31.57 -6.61
CA GLU A 85 -23.22 32.70 -7.40
C GLU A 85 -22.08 33.64 -7.84
N ALA A 86 -21.14 33.96 -6.94
CA ALA A 86 -20.01 34.85 -7.24
C ALA A 86 -19.11 34.32 -8.38
N ILE A 87 -18.89 33.00 -8.44
CA ILE A 87 -18.10 32.36 -9.51
C ILE A 87 -18.95 32.01 -10.75
N LYS A 88 -20.24 32.35 -10.73
CA LYS A 88 -21.23 32.04 -11.77
C LYS A 88 -21.23 30.56 -12.13
N LEU A 89 -21.29 29.70 -11.11
CA LEU A 89 -21.32 28.25 -11.30
C LEU A 89 -22.54 27.84 -12.13
N THR A 90 -22.30 27.18 -13.27
CA THR A 90 -23.39 26.70 -14.12
C THR A 90 -23.93 25.35 -13.63
N ASP A 91 -25.13 24.96 -14.08
CA ASP A 91 -25.71 23.64 -13.76
C ASP A 91 -24.89 22.49 -14.36
N GLU A 92 -24.30 22.70 -15.53
CA GLU A 92 -23.43 21.73 -16.20
C GLU A 92 -22.12 21.53 -15.42
N GLU A 93 -21.46 22.62 -15.02
CA GLU A 93 -20.26 22.59 -14.18
C GLU A 93 -20.55 21.96 -12.82
N ARG A 94 -21.73 22.25 -12.24
CA ARG A 94 -22.18 21.64 -10.99
C ARG A 94 -22.33 20.13 -11.14
N ALA A 95 -22.94 19.66 -12.21
CA ALA A 95 -23.10 18.23 -12.48
C ALA A 95 -21.75 17.54 -12.71
N ALA A 96 -20.87 18.14 -13.52
CA ALA A 96 -19.53 17.63 -13.78
C ALA A 96 -18.68 17.56 -12.51
N TYR A 97 -18.69 18.62 -11.71
CA TYR A 97 -17.96 18.66 -10.44
C TYR A 97 -18.50 17.61 -9.46
N LYS A 98 -19.83 17.48 -9.37
CA LYS A 98 -20.45 16.45 -8.53
C LYS A 98 -20.00 15.05 -8.93
N ALA A 99 -19.96 14.73 -10.22
CA ALA A 99 -19.50 13.42 -10.69
C ALA A 99 -18.03 13.14 -10.28
N ILE A 100 -17.14 14.13 -10.43
CA ILE A 100 -15.75 14.02 -10.00
C ILE A 100 -15.67 13.83 -8.47
N LYS A 101 -16.45 14.61 -7.72
CA LYS A 101 -16.50 14.51 -6.25
C LYS A 101 -17.01 13.14 -5.80
N ASP A 102 -18.08 12.63 -6.40
CA ASP A 102 -18.64 11.32 -6.08
C ASP A 102 -17.61 10.21 -6.37
N PHE A 103 -16.87 10.31 -7.49
CA PHE A 103 -15.76 9.40 -7.78
C PHE A 103 -14.67 9.50 -6.72
N GLN A 104 -14.23 10.71 -6.37
CA GLN A 104 -13.22 10.93 -5.33
C GLN A 104 -13.65 10.35 -3.97
N ASP A 105 -14.90 10.57 -3.57
CA ASP A 105 -15.46 10.06 -2.31
C ASP A 105 -15.53 8.52 -2.32
N SER A 106 -15.69 7.89 -3.49
CA SER A 106 -15.73 6.42 -3.64
C SER A 106 -14.35 5.76 -3.54
N LEU A 107 -13.25 6.50 -3.74
CA LEU A 107 -11.92 5.91 -3.89
C LEU A 107 -11.49 5.08 -2.67
N GLN A 108 -11.74 5.56 -1.46
CA GLN A 108 -11.36 4.82 -0.26
C GLN A 108 -12.02 3.44 -0.21
N GLN A 109 -13.33 3.38 -0.48
CA GLN A 109 -14.07 2.13 -0.50
C GLN A 109 -13.57 1.20 -1.62
N SER A 110 -13.28 1.76 -2.80
CA SER A 110 -12.75 0.99 -3.92
C SER A 110 -11.40 0.31 -3.60
N VAL A 111 -10.53 0.98 -2.85
CA VAL A 111 -9.23 0.42 -2.42
C VAL A 111 -9.42 -0.70 -1.39
N VAL A 112 -10.35 -0.51 -0.45
CA VAL A 112 -10.70 -1.54 0.55
C VAL A 112 -11.28 -2.78 -0.12
N GLU A 113 -12.19 -2.61 -1.07
CA GLU A 113 -12.78 -3.70 -1.85
C GLU A 113 -11.72 -4.45 -2.63
N TYR A 114 -10.91 -3.73 -3.41
CA TYR A 114 -9.82 -4.32 -4.18
C TYR A 114 -8.86 -5.14 -3.31
N LYS A 115 -8.36 -4.56 -2.21
CA LYS A 115 -7.46 -5.27 -1.29
C LYS A 115 -8.13 -6.48 -0.64
N THR A 116 -9.42 -6.37 -0.31
CA THR A 116 -10.20 -7.47 0.28
C THR A 116 -10.35 -8.62 -0.72
N GLU A 117 -10.56 -8.33 -1.99
CA GLU A 117 -10.63 -9.34 -3.06
C GLU A 117 -9.28 -10.08 -3.19
N LEU A 118 -8.17 -9.35 -3.23
CA LEU A 118 -6.82 -9.96 -3.25
C LEU A 118 -6.54 -10.84 -2.03
N ILE A 119 -7.00 -10.43 -0.84
CA ILE A 119 -6.85 -11.23 0.40
C ILE A 119 -7.70 -12.50 0.35
N LYS A 120 -8.89 -12.45 -0.24
CA LYS A 120 -9.82 -13.59 -0.32
C LYS A 120 -9.42 -14.61 -1.38
N ASP A 121 -8.61 -14.19 -2.35
CA ASP A 121 -8.10 -15.06 -3.40
C ASP A 121 -6.93 -15.92 -2.89
N ASP A 122 -7.13 -17.23 -2.79
CA ASP A 122 -6.12 -18.19 -2.32
C ASP A 122 -4.96 -18.39 -3.31
N GLU A 123 -5.14 -18.03 -4.59
CA GLU A 123 -4.06 -18.04 -5.58
C GLU A 123 -3.12 -16.84 -5.38
N VAL A 124 -3.64 -15.71 -4.91
CA VAL A 124 -2.89 -14.49 -4.63
C VAL A 124 -2.30 -14.52 -3.21
N LEU A 125 -3.16 -14.59 -2.19
CA LEU A 125 -2.74 -14.55 -0.78
C LEU A 125 -3.51 -15.54 0.08
N GLY A 126 -4.85 -15.48 0.05
CA GLY A 126 -5.71 -16.27 0.93
C GLY A 126 -5.81 -15.71 2.36
N VAL A 127 -7.01 -15.82 2.93
CA VAL A 127 -7.36 -15.24 4.24
C VAL A 127 -6.46 -15.82 5.35
N SER A 128 -6.10 -17.10 5.24
CA SER A 128 -5.25 -17.77 6.23
C SER A 128 -3.85 -17.14 6.30
N ILE A 129 -3.21 -16.90 5.14
CA ILE A 129 -1.87 -16.31 5.09
C ILE A 129 -1.92 -14.87 5.57
N TYR A 130 -2.93 -14.10 5.13
CA TYR A 130 -3.14 -12.73 5.61
C TYR A 130 -3.21 -12.66 7.14
N ASN A 131 -4.06 -13.48 7.76
CA ASN A 131 -4.23 -13.47 9.22
C ASN A 131 -2.96 -13.91 9.95
N LYS A 132 -2.25 -14.91 9.42
CA LYS A 132 -0.98 -15.41 9.97
C LYS A 132 0.09 -14.31 9.96
N VAL A 133 0.35 -13.70 8.81
CA VAL A 133 1.34 -12.62 8.67
C VAL A 133 0.94 -11.40 9.49
N ASN A 134 -0.33 -10.97 9.44
CA ASN A 134 -0.81 -9.81 10.18
C ASN A 134 -0.75 -9.99 11.71
N SER A 135 -0.86 -11.22 12.20
CA SER A 135 -0.66 -11.51 13.62
C SER A 135 0.82 -11.47 13.98
N ALA A 136 1.67 -12.10 13.17
CA ALA A 136 3.11 -12.14 13.41
C ALA A 136 3.77 -10.74 13.41
N ILE A 137 3.38 -9.83 12.51
CA ILE A 137 3.93 -8.46 12.49
C ILE A 137 3.55 -7.63 13.73
N LYS A 138 2.46 -7.98 14.42
CA LYS A 138 2.06 -7.31 15.67
C LYS A 138 2.90 -7.79 16.85
N GLU A 139 3.33 -9.04 16.79
CA GLU A 139 4.12 -9.70 17.83
C GLU A 139 5.62 -9.43 17.66
N ASP A 140 6.11 -9.37 16.42
CA ASP A 140 7.50 -9.08 16.07
C ASP A 140 7.60 -7.91 15.07
N PRO A 141 7.91 -6.69 15.54
CA PRO A 141 8.14 -5.53 14.69
C PRO A 141 9.26 -5.71 13.65
N SER A 142 10.23 -6.61 13.87
CA SER A 142 11.30 -6.87 12.89
C SER A 142 10.78 -7.55 11.63
N LEU A 143 9.68 -8.29 11.71
CA LEU A 143 8.99 -8.84 10.54
C LEU A 143 8.33 -7.74 9.71
N LYS A 144 7.82 -6.69 10.37
CA LYS A 144 7.30 -5.53 9.66
C LYS A 144 8.40 -4.81 8.87
N GLU A 145 9.58 -4.63 9.45
CA GLU A 145 10.71 -4.02 8.74
C GLU A 145 11.13 -4.83 7.51
N LYS A 146 11.21 -6.16 7.64
CA LYS A 146 11.48 -7.06 6.51
C LYS A 146 10.41 -6.98 5.42
N LEU A 147 9.13 -6.91 5.81
CA LEU A 147 8.02 -6.77 4.88
C LEU A 147 8.09 -5.43 4.14
N ASP A 148 8.35 -4.34 4.86
CA ASP A 148 8.47 -3.00 4.26
C ASP A 148 9.65 -2.95 3.26
N GLN A 149 10.78 -3.58 3.58
CA GLN A 149 11.91 -3.73 2.66
C GLN A 149 11.55 -4.53 1.41
N LEU A 150 10.87 -5.68 1.56
CA LEU A 150 10.39 -6.50 0.43
C LEU A 150 9.46 -5.71 -0.49
N ILE A 151 8.54 -4.93 0.07
CA ILE A 151 7.62 -4.08 -0.70
C ILE A 151 8.41 -3.05 -1.50
N LEU A 152 9.40 -2.39 -0.90
CA LEU A 152 10.25 -1.42 -1.58
C LEU A 152 11.03 -2.08 -2.73
N GLU A 153 11.70 -3.20 -2.49
CA GLU A 153 12.43 -3.93 -3.53
C GLU A 153 11.53 -4.36 -4.70
N MET A 154 10.31 -4.81 -4.41
CA MET A 154 9.35 -5.21 -5.43
C MET A 154 8.86 -4.02 -6.26
N LYS A 155 8.63 -2.86 -5.64
CA LYS A 155 8.28 -1.63 -6.35
C LYS A 155 9.42 -1.14 -7.25
N GLU A 156 10.65 -1.13 -6.73
CA GLU A 156 11.83 -0.70 -7.48
C GLU A 156 12.06 -1.59 -8.71
N LYS A 157 11.96 -2.92 -8.56
CA LYS A 157 12.10 -3.86 -9.69
C LYS A 157 11.09 -3.57 -10.79
N LYS A 158 9.82 -3.39 -10.44
CA LYS A 158 8.77 -3.07 -11.43
C LYS A 158 9.01 -1.72 -12.10
N SER A 159 9.41 -0.69 -11.35
CA SER A 159 9.69 0.64 -11.92
C SER A 159 10.91 0.69 -12.84
N GLY A 160 11.83 -0.27 -12.75
CA GLY A 160 12.97 -0.40 -13.64
C GLY A 160 12.72 -1.29 -14.87
N GLU A 161 11.56 -1.93 -14.94
CA GLU A 161 11.14 -2.79 -16.06
C GLU A 161 10.16 -2.08 -17.03
N ASP A 162 9.65 -0.89 -16.66
CA ASP A 162 8.83 0.03 -17.49
C ASP A 162 9.68 1.14 -18.16
#